data_AF-A0A7Y2B250-F1
#
_entry.id   AF-A0A7Y2B250-F1
#
_cell.length_a   1.000
_cell.length_b   1.000
_cell.length_c   1.000
_cell.angle_alpha   90.00
_cell.angle_beta   90.00
_cell.angle_gamma   90.00
#
_symmetry.space_group_name_H-M   'P 1'
#
loop_
_entity.id
_entity.type
_entity.pdbx_description
1 polymer ?
#
loop_
_entity_poly.entity_id
_entity_poly.type
_entity_poly.pdbx_seq_one_letter_code
_entity_poly.pdbx_strand_id
1 'polypeptide(L)'
;MSEEAPLLKGEGWPNEMAVLWIFARAAREQVREQPQGSGYALFADYWFAPDGRVWAVHFVVCDQNGDWVIVDMQNSHHEDFRKIDPKDIADCDRIVQERLAMYLKEGDHSQ
;
A
#
# COMPACT_ATOMS: atom_id res chain seq x y z
N MET A 1 3.36 5.38 -23.10
CA MET A 1 2.16 6.20 -22.78
C MET A 1 1.96 6.03 -21.31
N SER A 2 2.20 7.07 -20.51
CA SER A 2 2.00 7.00 -19.06
C SER A 2 0.50 7.07 -18.82
N GLU A 3 -0.09 5.98 -18.34
CA GLU A 3 -1.46 6.00 -17.84
C GLU A 3 -1.49 6.96 -16.64
N GLU A 4 -2.27 8.04 -16.74
CA GLU A 4 -2.51 8.92 -15.61
C GLU A 4 -3.20 8.09 -14.52
N ALA A 5 -2.48 7.86 -13.41
CA ALA A 5 -3.07 7.30 -12.21
C ALA A 5 -4.37 8.08 -11.90
N PRO A 6 -5.46 7.42 -11.48
CA PRO A 6 -6.75 8.05 -11.36
C PRO A 6 -6.68 9.20 -10.36
N LEU A 7 -6.56 10.43 -10.89
CA LEU A 7 -6.69 11.66 -10.13
C LEU A 7 -8.14 11.73 -9.66
N LEU A 8 -8.36 11.38 -8.40
CA LEU A 8 -9.61 11.64 -7.71
C LEU A 8 -9.82 13.16 -7.68
N LYS A 9 -10.58 13.68 -8.66
CA LYS A 9 -10.99 15.08 -8.71
C LYS A 9 -11.95 15.35 -7.57
N GLY A 10 -11.46 16.01 -6.53
CA GLY A 10 -12.27 16.60 -5.46
C GLY A 10 -11.50 17.77 -4.86
N GLU A 11 -12.16 18.91 -4.67
CA GLU A 11 -11.64 19.95 -3.77
C GLU A 11 -11.62 19.35 -2.36
N GLY A 12 -10.42 19.08 -1.85
CA GLY A 12 -10.20 18.37 -0.60
C GLY A 12 -9.50 17.02 -0.80
N TRP A 13 -8.71 16.62 0.18
CA TRP A 13 -8.02 15.33 0.18
C TRP A 13 -9.06 14.20 0.12
N PRO A 14 -8.91 13.24 -0.81
CA PRO A 14 -9.86 12.13 -0.92
C PRO A 14 -9.84 11.29 0.36
N ASN A 15 -10.96 10.67 0.69
CA ASN A 15 -11.05 9.76 1.82
C ASN A 15 -10.02 8.62 1.64
N GLU A 16 -9.02 8.56 2.54
CA GLU A 16 -7.88 7.64 2.42
C GLU A 16 -8.30 6.17 2.42
N MET A 17 -9.40 5.83 3.09
CA MET A 17 -9.95 4.47 3.05
C MET A 17 -10.57 4.15 1.69
N ALA A 18 -11.29 5.10 1.08
CA ALA A 18 -11.82 4.92 -0.26
C ALA A 18 -10.69 4.74 -1.29
N VAL A 19 -9.63 5.54 -1.15
CA VAL A 19 -8.40 5.43 -1.93
C VAL A 19 -7.76 4.05 -1.79
N LEU A 20 -7.55 3.58 -0.55
CA LEU A 20 -6.98 2.26 -0.28
C LEU A 20 -7.75 1.17 -1.01
N TRP A 21 -9.09 1.21 -0.97
CA TRP A 21 -9.92 0.21 -1.63
C TRP A 21 -9.96 0.34 -3.16
N ILE A 22 -9.70 1.52 -3.73
CA ILE A 22 -9.50 1.66 -5.17
C ILE A 22 -8.18 0.99 -5.56
N PHE A 23 -7.11 1.32 -4.83
CA PHE A 23 -5.79 0.73 -5.05
C PHE A 23 -5.78 -0.80 -4.89
N ALA A 24 -6.39 -1.33 -3.83
CA ALA A 24 -6.46 -2.77 -3.60
C ALA A 24 -7.22 -3.52 -4.70
N ARG A 25 -8.30 -2.95 -5.22
CA ARG A 25 -9.01 -3.54 -6.37
C ARG A 25 -8.15 -3.55 -7.62
N ALA A 26 -7.44 -2.46 -7.90
CA ALA A 26 -6.53 -2.41 -9.04
C ALA A 26 -5.40 -3.46 -8.92
N ALA A 27 -4.79 -3.60 -7.73
CA ALA A 27 -3.78 -4.62 -7.46
C ALA A 27 -4.29 -6.05 -7.70
N ARG A 28 -5.53 -6.35 -7.27
CA ARG A 28 -6.18 -7.65 -7.52
C ARG A 28 -6.37 -7.93 -8.99
N GLU A 29 -6.93 -6.98 -9.74
CA GLU A 29 -7.17 -7.17 -11.17
C GLU A 29 -5.84 -7.31 -11.93
N GLN A 30 -4.81 -6.55 -11.55
CA GLN A 30 -3.46 -6.68 -12.12
C GLN A 30 -2.89 -8.12 -11.98
N VAL A 31 -3.05 -8.75 -10.82
CA VAL A 31 -2.57 -10.13 -10.60
C VAL A 31 -3.41 -11.15 -11.39
N ARG A 32 -4.72 -10.93 -11.50
CA ARG A 32 -5.62 -11.81 -12.25
C ARG A 32 -5.38 -11.77 -13.74
N GLU A 33 -5.11 -10.58 -14.28
CA GLU A 33 -4.82 -10.39 -15.69
C GLU A 33 -3.40 -10.86 -16.05
N GLN A 34 -2.46 -10.73 -15.12
CA GLN A 34 -1.06 -11.09 -15.31
C GLN A 34 -0.54 -11.92 -14.14
N PRO A 35 -0.89 -13.22 -14.08
CA PRO A 35 -0.44 -14.11 -13.02
C PRO A 35 1.09 -14.12 -12.97
N GLN A 36 1.63 -13.72 -11.83
CA GLN A 36 3.06 -13.77 -11.59
C GLN A 36 3.43 -15.22 -11.23
N GLY A 37 4.60 -15.69 -11.66
CA GLY A 37 5.09 -17.04 -11.31
C GLY A 37 5.45 -17.21 -9.82
N SER A 38 5.29 -16.15 -9.01
CA SER A 38 5.48 -16.14 -7.56
C SER A 38 4.17 -16.45 -6.83
N GLY A 39 4.25 -17.05 -5.63
CA GLY A 39 3.06 -17.36 -4.83
C GLY A 39 2.31 -16.12 -4.30
N TYR A 40 2.98 -14.97 -4.28
CA TYR A 40 2.43 -13.68 -3.84
C TYR A 40 2.98 -12.52 -4.68
N ALA A 41 2.22 -11.43 -4.75
CA ALA A 41 2.62 -10.16 -5.33
C ALA A 41 2.36 -9.03 -4.33
N LEU A 42 3.33 -8.11 -4.18
CA LEU A 42 3.20 -6.91 -3.35
C LEU A 42 3.14 -5.67 -4.24
N PHE A 43 2.16 -4.82 -3.96
CA PHE A 43 2.00 -3.51 -4.57
C PHE A 43 2.08 -2.46 -3.47
N ALA A 44 2.84 -1.39 -3.70
CA ALA A 44 2.96 -0.27 -2.78
C ALA A 44 2.61 1.04 -3.49
N ASP A 45 1.92 1.93 -2.79
CA ASP A 45 1.43 3.21 -3.29
C ASP A 45 1.76 4.32 -2.27
N TYR A 46 2.58 5.28 -2.70
CA TYR A 46 3.19 6.29 -1.84
C TYR A 46 2.63 7.66 -2.17
N TRP A 47 1.93 8.24 -1.19
CA TRP A 47 1.18 9.48 -1.37
C TRP A 47 2.03 10.65 -0.93
N PHE A 48 2.46 11.46 -1.89
CA PHE A 48 3.15 12.72 -1.61
C PHE A 48 2.19 13.89 -1.81
N ALA A 49 2.20 14.80 -0.85
CA ALA A 49 1.55 16.10 -0.98
C ALA A 49 2.29 16.98 -1.99
N PRO A 50 1.63 18.02 -2.55
CA PRO A 50 2.26 18.95 -3.47
C PRO A 50 3.51 19.64 -2.92
N ASP A 51 3.65 19.72 -1.59
CA ASP A 51 4.82 20.26 -0.90
C ASP A 51 5.93 19.22 -0.63
N GLY A 52 5.77 18.00 -1.14
CA GLY A 52 6.74 16.91 -1.01
C GLY A 52 6.65 16.12 0.30
N ARG A 53 5.72 16.44 1.21
CA ARG A 53 5.52 15.63 2.41
C ARG A 53 4.85 14.31 2.08
N VAL A 54 5.29 13.23 2.70
CA VAL A 54 4.56 11.95 2.66
C VAL A 54 3.28 12.09 3.47
N TRP A 55 2.14 11.85 2.81
CA TRP A 55 0.81 11.92 3.38
C TRP A 55 0.36 10.54 3.89
N ALA A 56 0.54 9.50 3.07
CA ALA A 56 0.18 8.12 3.39
C ALA A 56 1.05 7.12 2.62
N VAL A 57 1.09 5.89 3.13
CA VAL A 57 1.67 4.72 2.48
C VAL A 57 0.61 3.62 2.48
N HIS A 58 0.26 3.11 1.32
CA HIS A 58 -0.59 1.93 1.18
C HIS A 58 0.25 0.77 0.67
N PHE A 59 -0.05 -0.44 1.13
CA PHE A 59 0.43 -1.62 0.43
C PHE A 59 -0.59 -2.75 0.47
N VAL A 60 -0.55 -3.55 -0.58
CA VAL A 60 -1.45 -4.69 -0.79
C VAL A 60 -0.61 -5.89 -1.17
N VAL A 61 -0.86 -7.01 -0.51
CA VAL A 61 -0.33 -8.31 -0.89
C VAL A 61 -1.47 -9.17 -1.41
N CYS A 62 -1.33 -9.65 -2.63
CA CYS A 62 -2.23 -10.62 -3.24
C CYS A 62 -1.54 -11.99 -3.32
N ASP A 63 -2.31 -13.06 -3.22
CA ASP A 63 -1.86 -14.39 -3.62
C ASP A 63 -1.81 -14.52 -5.15
N GLN A 64 -1.33 -15.66 -5.65
CA GLN A 64 -1.25 -15.98 -7.08
C GLN A 64 -2.60 -15.96 -7.84
N ASN A 65 -3.75 -16.01 -7.13
CA ASN A 65 -5.08 -15.91 -7.73
C ASN A 65 -5.63 -14.48 -7.73
N GLY A 66 -4.86 -13.53 -7.16
CA GLY A 66 -5.27 -12.15 -6.94
C GLY A 66 -6.17 -11.95 -5.73
N ASP A 67 -6.30 -12.93 -4.83
CA ASP A 67 -7.04 -12.74 -3.60
C ASP A 67 -6.18 -11.98 -2.58
N TRP A 68 -6.80 -11.02 -1.89
CA TRP A 68 -6.10 -10.18 -0.92
C TRP A 68 -5.68 -10.99 0.30
N VAL A 69 -4.41 -10.88 0.63
CA VAL A 69 -3.79 -11.45 1.83
C VAL A 69 -3.55 -10.36 2.85
N ILE A 70 -3.05 -9.21 2.40
CA ILE A 70 -2.83 -8.01 3.22
C ILE A 70 -3.36 -6.80 2.46
N VAL A 71 -4.09 -5.94 3.17
CA VAL A 71 -4.44 -4.58 2.72
C VAL A 71 -4.16 -3.67 3.90
N ASP A 72 -3.14 -2.83 3.79
CA ASP A 72 -2.66 -2.00 4.89
C ASP A 72 -2.49 -0.53 4.45
N MET A 73 -2.76 0.37 5.39
CA MET A 73 -2.70 1.81 5.21
C MET A 73 -2.00 2.43 6.42
N GLN A 74 -0.94 3.19 6.16
CA GLN A 74 -0.20 3.94 7.15
C GLN A 74 -0.25 5.43 6.83
N ASN A 75 -0.58 6.23 7.84
CA ASN A 75 -0.60 7.70 7.76
C ASN A 75 -0.27 8.28 9.15
N SER A 76 -0.33 9.60 9.32
CA SER A 76 -0.01 10.27 10.59
C SER A 76 -0.81 9.79 11.83
N HIS A 77 -1.94 9.11 11.65
CA HIS A 77 -2.71 8.50 12.73
C HIS A 77 -2.12 7.17 13.24
N HIS A 78 -1.20 6.56 12.50
CA HIS A 78 -0.57 5.28 12.84
C HIS A 78 0.79 5.46 13.50
N GLU A 79 1.11 4.54 14.43
CA GLU A 79 2.33 4.64 15.24
C GLU A 79 3.60 4.43 14.42
N ASP A 80 3.62 3.42 13.54
CA ASP A 80 4.79 3.10 12.72
C ASP A 80 5.13 4.26 11.77
N PHE A 81 4.12 4.87 11.16
CA PHE A 81 4.28 6.07 10.35
C PHE A 81 4.90 7.24 11.14
N ARG A 82 4.41 7.50 12.36
CA ARG A 82 4.96 8.57 13.22
C ARG A 82 6.38 8.28 13.69
N LYS A 83 6.72 7.02 13.98
CA LYS A 83 8.06 6.62 14.41
C LYS A 83 9.09 6.78 13.30
N ILE A 84 8.71 6.41 12.09
CA ILE A 84 9.59 6.50 10.90
C ILE A 84 9.69 7.96 10.44
N ASP A 85 8.60 8.74 10.56
CA ASP A 85 8.48 10.13 10.11
C ASP A 85 8.92 10.31 8.63
N PRO A 86 8.24 9.63 7.69
CA PRO A 86 8.75 9.43 6.34
C PRO A 86 8.90 10.74 5.55
N LYS A 87 10.06 10.91 4.90
CA LYS A 87 10.37 12.09 4.08
C LYS A 87 10.53 11.80 2.61
N ASP A 88 10.85 10.56 2.26
CA ASP A 88 11.13 10.14 0.90
C ASP A 88 10.63 8.72 0.62
N ILE A 89 10.90 8.25 -0.60
CA ILE A 89 10.51 6.91 -1.05
C ILE A 89 11.18 5.81 -0.20
N ALA A 90 12.42 6.01 0.24
CA ALA A 90 13.14 5.00 1.03
C ALA A 90 12.53 4.85 2.43
N ASP A 91 12.07 5.94 3.04
CA ASP A 91 11.28 5.88 4.26
C ASP A 91 9.92 5.20 4.05
N CYS A 92 9.26 5.43 2.92
CA CYS A 92 8.04 4.70 2.57
C CYS A 92 8.30 3.19 2.44
N ASP A 93 9.38 2.79 1.77
CA ASP A 93 9.81 1.39 1.69
C ASP A 93 10.07 0.80 3.07
N ARG A 94 10.65 1.58 3.99
CA ARG A 94 10.88 1.17 5.38
C ARG A 94 9.57 0.90 6.12
N ILE A 95 8.54 1.73 5.92
CA ILE A 95 7.21 1.48 6.47
C ILE A 95 6.66 0.13 5.96
N VAL A 96 6.71 -0.11 4.65
CA VAL A 96 6.21 -1.36 4.07
C VAL A 96 6.95 -2.57 4.64
N GLN A 97 8.28 -2.49 4.76
CA GLN A 97 9.11 -3.56 5.31
C GLN A 97 8.78 -3.86 6.77
N GLU A 98 8.67 -2.84 7.62
CA GLU A 98 8.37 -3.03 9.05
C GLU A 98 6.97 -3.62 9.25
N ARG A 99 5.96 -3.09 8.54
CA ARG A 99 4.59 -3.60 8.59
C ARG A 99 4.50 -5.04 8.07
N LEU A 100 5.12 -5.33 6.92
CA LEU A 100 5.12 -6.69 6.37
C LEU A 100 5.81 -7.68 7.31
N ALA A 101 6.93 -7.29 7.93
CA ALA A 101 7.62 -8.13 8.89
C ALA A 101 6.76 -8.44 10.13
N MET A 102 5.87 -7.53 10.55
CA MET A 102 4.91 -7.79 11.64
C MET A 102 3.90 -8.86 11.24
N TYR A 103 3.27 -8.73 10.07
CA TYR A 103 2.34 -9.75 9.56
C TYR A 103 2.98 -11.13 9.43
N LEU A 104 4.24 -11.20 8.98
CA LEU A 104 4.97 -12.45 8.85
C LEU A 104 5.30 -13.09 10.21
N LYS A 105 5.56 -12.28 11.25
CA LYS A 105 5.79 -12.79 12.61
C LYS A 105 4.50 -13.24 13.29
N GLU A 106 3.41 -12.50 13.10
CA GLU A 106 2.09 -12.86 13.67
C GLU A 106 1.53 -14.14 13.05
N GLY A 107 1.78 -14.37 11.76
CA GLY A 107 1.43 -15.62 11.08
C GLY A 107 2.15 -16.87 11.62
N ASP A 108 3.28 -16.70 12.32
CA ASP A 108 4.10 -17.79 12.88
C ASP A 108 3.57 -18.32 14.24
N HIS A 109 2.57 -17.66 14.84
CA HIS A 109 1.98 -18.05 16.12
C HIS A 109 0.63 -18.79 16.00
N SER A 110 0.25 -19.19 14.78
CA SER A 110 -0.98 -19.94 14.50
C SER A 110 -0.71 -21.42 14.17
N GLN A 111 0.15 -22.08 14.94
CA GLN A 111 0.33 -23.55 14.94
C GLN A 111 0.14 -24.15 16.34
#